data_AF-A0A2S5LC35-F1
#
_entry.id   AF-A0A2S5LC35-F1
#
_cell.length_a   1.000
_cell.length_b   1.000
_cell.length_c   1.000
_cell.angle_alpha   90.00
_cell.angle_beta   90.00
_cell.angle_gamma   90.00
#
_symmetry.space_group_name_H-M   'P 1'
#
loop_
_entity.id
_entity.type
_entity.pdbx_description
1 polymer ?
#
loop_
_entity_poly.entity_id
_entity_poly.type
_entity_poly.pdbx_seq_one_letter_code
_entity_poly.pdbx_strand_id
1 'polypeptide(L)'
;MQICRTTRIKNRMNIMHLNKLVITFSLMALSACSSIPIMVPDMAMQSAKPPTLESARGPLSAQQSKKILARIKKDGVETSIFDKHLALIGEVVGSPLIVGNKVDLLIDGPSTYAAMLSAIDNAKDHINMETFIFEDDEIGHEFAMRLMAKQRSGVQVNLIYDSVGSISTPKEFFATLKESGINVLEFNPINPANVRKEWSPNERDHRKLLIVDGKTAFVGGINISSVYSKGSFSGSNSKSQKKSAKTDANQSELAGIPWRDTHLKLAGPVVAEFQKLFIDTWQQQKGDPLAAKDYLPALTNQGNEVVRAIGSTPDEP
;
A
#
# COMPACT_ATOMS: atom_id res chain seq x y z
N MET A 1 -75.11 -41.08 12.09
CA MET A 1 -74.54 -42.27 11.43
C MET A 1 -73.03 -42.14 11.49
N GLN A 2 -72.39 -43.09 12.20
CA GLN A 2 -70.95 -43.42 12.29
C GLN A 2 -69.87 -42.39 12.68
N ILE A 3 -69.16 -42.82 13.73
CA ILE A 3 -67.92 -42.39 14.37
C ILE A 3 -66.70 -42.55 13.44
N CYS A 4 -65.69 -41.68 13.55
CA CYS A 4 -64.30 -42.15 13.50
C CYS A 4 -63.34 -41.31 14.35
N ARG A 5 -62.40 -42.03 14.98
CA ARG A 5 -61.62 -41.69 16.18
C ARG A 5 -60.35 -40.89 15.90
N THR A 6 -59.92 -40.18 16.94
CA THR A 6 -58.60 -39.61 17.21
C THR A 6 -57.44 -40.62 17.15
N THR A 7 -56.30 -40.21 16.60
CA THR A 7 -54.99 -40.75 16.98
C THR A 7 -53.93 -39.64 17.01
N ARG A 8 -53.43 -39.34 18.21
CA ARG A 8 -52.33 -38.42 18.50
C ARG A 8 -51.05 -39.27 18.58
N ILE A 9 -50.23 -39.28 17.53
CA ILE A 9 -48.93 -39.97 17.55
C ILE A 9 -47.82 -38.96 17.87
N LYS A 10 -47.07 -39.30 18.91
CA LYS A 10 -45.98 -38.54 19.53
C LYS A 10 -44.78 -38.44 18.57
N ASN A 11 -44.46 -37.23 18.11
CA ASN A 11 -43.22 -36.96 17.39
C ASN A 11 -42.10 -36.56 18.38
N ARG A 12 -41.67 -37.50 19.24
CA ARG A 12 -40.62 -37.28 20.26
C ARG A 12 -39.23 -37.79 19.88
N MET A 13 -39.05 -38.31 18.66
CA MET A 13 -37.84 -39.07 18.29
C MET A 13 -36.82 -38.31 17.43
N ASN A 14 -37.07 -37.03 17.09
CA ASN A 14 -36.13 -36.22 16.28
C ASN A 14 -35.36 -35.14 17.04
N ILE A 15 -35.72 -34.83 18.29
CA ILE A 15 -35.08 -33.74 19.05
C ILE A 15 -33.75 -34.19 19.70
N MET A 16 -33.62 -35.48 20.05
CA MET A 16 -32.41 -35.99 20.72
C MET A 16 -31.21 -36.14 19.78
N HIS A 17 -31.42 -36.42 18.48
CA HIS A 17 -30.32 -36.52 17.51
C HIS A 17 -29.80 -35.16 17.08
N LEU A 18 -30.67 -34.15 16.97
CA LEU A 18 -30.27 -32.80 16.60
C LEU A 18 -29.45 -32.13 17.72
N ASN A 19 -29.82 -32.33 18.99
CA ASN A 19 -29.05 -31.80 20.12
C ASN A 19 -27.67 -32.46 20.28
N LYS A 20 -27.52 -33.75 19.94
CA LYS A 20 -26.19 -34.39 19.94
C LYS A 20 -25.31 -33.87 18.81
N LEU A 21 -25.86 -33.59 17.62
CA LEU A 21 -25.08 -33.06 16.49
C LEU A 21 -24.57 -31.63 16.76
N VAL A 22 -25.40 -30.78 17.35
CA VAL A 22 -25.04 -29.39 17.70
C VAL A 22 -23.99 -29.34 18.81
N ILE A 23 -24.07 -30.21 19.81
CA ILE A 23 -23.07 -30.26 20.90
C ILE A 23 -21.71 -30.76 20.38
N THR A 24 -21.68 -31.74 19.49
CA THR A 24 -20.41 -32.24 18.90
C THR A 24 -19.75 -31.21 17.99
N PHE A 25 -20.53 -30.42 17.24
CA PHE A 25 -19.98 -29.32 16.41
C PHE A 25 -19.43 -28.17 17.26
N SER A 26 -20.10 -27.82 18.36
CA SER A 26 -19.60 -26.77 19.28
C SER A 26 -18.34 -27.18 20.04
N LEU A 27 -18.15 -28.47 20.35
CA LEU A 27 -16.93 -28.98 20.99
C LEU A 27 -15.73 -29.04 20.03
N MET A 28 -15.95 -29.24 18.73
CA MET A 28 -14.88 -29.15 17.71
C MET A 28 -14.49 -27.71 17.37
N ALA A 29 -15.42 -26.75 17.50
CA ALA A 29 -15.13 -25.33 17.27
C ALA A 29 -14.30 -24.69 18.41
N LEU A 30 -14.32 -25.27 19.61
CA LEU A 30 -13.59 -24.75 20.79
C LEU A 30 -12.17 -25.30 20.94
N SER A 31 -11.80 -26.34 20.19
CA SER A 31 -10.42 -26.89 20.19
C SER A 31 -9.53 -26.35 19.07
N ALA A 32 -10.06 -25.48 18.19
CA ALA A 32 -9.34 -24.95 17.04
C ALA A 32 -8.54 -23.66 17.31
N CYS A 33 -8.62 -23.08 18.52
CA CYS A 33 -7.99 -21.80 18.83
C CYS A 33 -7.10 -21.87 20.08
N SER A 34 -6.03 -22.68 20.05
CA SER A 34 -4.95 -22.54 21.06
C SER A 34 -3.61 -23.21 20.72
N SER A 35 -3.42 -23.77 19.53
CA SER A 35 -2.07 -24.17 19.10
C SER A 35 -1.33 -22.94 18.58
N ILE A 36 -0.45 -22.39 19.42
CA ILE A 36 0.62 -21.48 18.98
C ILE A 36 1.40 -22.25 17.89
N PRO A 37 1.62 -21.68 16.68
CA PRO A 37 2.41 -22.34 15.66
C PRO A 37 3.79 -22.69 16.24
N ILE A 38 4.23 -23.91 16.01
CA ILE A 38 5.58 -24.35 16.40
C ILE A 38 6.55 -23.43 15.67
N MET A 39 7.31 -22.63 16.43
CA MET A 39 8.41 -21.86 15.86
C MET A 39 9.38 -22.86 15.22
N VAL A 40 9.56 -22.75 13.90
CA VAL A 40 10.50 -23.58 13.14
C VAL A 40 11.90 -23.36 13.75
N PRO A 41 12.55 -24.40 14.31
CA PRO A 41 13.85 -24.27 14.98
C PRO A 41 15.00 -23.84 14.06
N ASP A 42 14.81 -23.88 12.74
CA ASP A 42 15.81 -23.47 11.74
C ASP A 42 16.05 -21.95 11.66
N MET A 43 15.40 -21.15 12.51
CA MET A 43 15.88 -19.80 12.84
C MET A 43 17.15 -19.80 13.72
N ALA A 44 17.97 -20.87 13.68
CA ALA A 44 19.31 -20.87 14.23
C ALA A 44 20.16 -19.86 13.45
N MET A 45 20.23 -18.64 14.00
CA MET A 45 20.88 -17.47 13.41
C MET A 45 22.30 -17.81 12.93
N GLN A 46 22.49 -17.87 11.61
CA GLN A 46 23.83 -17.69 11.05
C GLN A 46 24.30 -16.26 11.36
N SER A 47 25.60 -16.11 11.61
CA SER A 47 26.24 -14.83 11.91
C SER A 47 25.89 -13.80 10.84
N ALA A 48 24.94 -12.91 11.12
CA ALA A 48 24.46 -11.93 10.16
C ALA A 48 25.59 -10.94 9.84
N LYS A 49 25.78 -10.62 8.56
CA LYS A 49 26.75 -9.60 8.15
C LYS A 49 26.34 -8.26 8.80
N PRO A 50 27.30 -7.41 9.19
CA PRO A 50 26.97 -6.11 9.73
C PRO A 50 26.18 -5.30 8.68
N PRO A 51 25.16 -4.52 9.10
CA PRO A 51 24.31 -3.80 8.18
C PRO A 51 25.12 -2.80 7.35
N THR A 52 24.86 -2.77 6.05
CA THR A 52 25.47 -1.83 5.10
C THR A 52 24.76 -0.48 5.16
N LEU A 53 25.53 0.60 5.26
CA LEU A 53 25.03 1.97 5.20
C LEU A 53 25.57 2.67 3.95
N GLU A 54 24.70 3.37 3.24
CA GLU A 54 25.04 4.11 2.03
C GLU A 54 24.58 5.56 2.11
N SER A 55 25.27 6.42 1.37
CA SER A 55 24.91 7.81 1.17
C SER A 55 24.64 8.07 -0.32
N ALA A 56 24.27 9.30 -0.66
CA ALA A 56 24.18 9.74 -2.06
C ALA A 56 25.49 9.54 -2.87
N ARG A 57 26.63 9.33 -2.19
CA ARG A 57 27.95 9.12 -2.80
C ARG A 57 28.42 7.66 -2.77
N GLY A 58 27.54 6.74 -2.37
CA GLY A 58 27.84 5.33 -2.22
C GLY A 58 28.12 4.88 -0.77
N PRO A 59 28.72 3.69 -0.59
CA PRO A 59 28.90 3.04 0.71
C PRO A 59 29.76 3.85 1.69
N LEU A 60 29.38 3.82 2.97
CA LEU A 60 30.14 4.44 4.06
C LEU A 60 31.23 3.50 4.59
N SER A 61 32.31 4.09 5.15
CA SER A 61 33.35 3.31 5.82
C SER A 61 32.83 2.66 7.11
N ALA A 62 33.44 1.55 7.54
CA ALA A 62 33.04 0.84 8.75
C ALA A 62 33.02 1.74 10.01
N GLN A 63 33.97 2.68 10.11
CA GLN A 63 34.03 3.63 11.23
C GLN A 63 32.87 4.64 11.19
N GLN A 64 32.53 5.14 10.00
CA GLN A 64 31.39 6.03 9.80
C GLN A 64 30.09 5.31 10.15
N SER A 65 29.89 4.09 9.63
CA SER A 65 28.71 3.27 9.89
C SER A 65 28.54 2.99 11.38
N LYS A 66 29.62 2.59 12.08
CA LYS A 66 29.58 2.35 13.53
C LYS A 66 29.14 3.58 14.32
N LYS A 67 29.62 4.77 13.94
CA LYS A 67 29.25 6.03 14.61
C LYS A 67 27.77 6.37 14.40
N ILE A 68 27.24 6.15 13.20
CA ILE A 68 25.83 6.41 12.88
C ILE A 68 24.92 5.42 13.61
N LEU A 69 25.24 4.13 13.59
CA LEU A 69 24.48 3.10 14.30
C LEU A 69 24.46 3.35 15.82
N ALA A 70 25.61 3.74 16.40
CA ALA A 70 25.68 4.12 17.81
C ALA A 70 24.80 5.33 18.14
N ARG A 71 24.70 6.30 17.22
CA ARG A 71 23.79 7.46 17.38
C ARG A 71 22.33 7.03 17.37
N ILE A 72 21.93 6.15 16.45
CA ILE A 72 20.54 5.67 16.36
C ILE A 72 20.16 4.87 17.61
N LYS A 73 21.08 4.07 18.14
CA LYS A 73 20.85 3.24 19.34
C LYS A 73 20.73 4.04 20.64
N LYS A 74 21.24 5.29 20.66
CA LYS A 74 21.49 6.07 21.89
C LYS A 74 20.25 6.31 22.76
N ASP A 75 19.06 6.32 22.17
CA ASP A 75 17.80 6.64 22.87
C ASP A 75 16.98 5.38 23.24
N GLY A 76 17.51 4.18 22.96
CA GLY A 76 16.85 2.91 23.24
C GLY A 76 17.38 2.22 24.50
N VAL A 77 16.59 1.29 25.04
CA VAL A 77 17.08 0.36 26.07
C VAL A 77 18.23 -0.46 25.50
N GLU A 78 19.34 -0.58 26.24
CA GLU A 78 20.49 -1.39 25.84
C GLU A 78 20.09 -2.88 25.72
N THR A 79 19.72 -3.26 24.51
CA THR A 79 19.36 -4.62 24.12
C THR A 79 20.12 -5.01 22.85
N SER A 80 20.10 -6.31 22.52
CA SER A 80 20.58 -6.81 21.21
C SER A 80 19.51 -6.76 20.12
N ILE A 81 18.28 -6.36 20.44
CA ILE A 81 17.13 -6.41 19.51
C ILE A 81 17.38 -5.52 18.30
N PHE A 82 17.87 -4.30 18.51
CA PHE A 82 18.14 -3.35 17.43
C PHE A 82 19.15 -3.90 16.41
N ASP A 83 20.28 -4.41 16.90
CA ASP A 83 21.36 -4.93 16.05
C ASP A 83 20.90 -6.19 15.29
N LYS A 84 20.18 -7.10 15.96
CA LYS A 84 19.60 -8.29 15.33
C LYS A 84 18.55 -7.95 14.27
N HIS A 85 17.69 -6.97 14.56
CA HIS A 85 16.64 -6.53 13.65
C HIS A 85 17.22 -5.92 12.36
N LEU A 86 18.21 -5.02 12.47
CA LEU A 86 18.83 -4.41 11.29
C LEU A 86 19.54 -5.43 10.40
N ALA A 87 20.23 -6.39 11.02
CA ALA A 87 20.93 -7.45 10.30
C ALA A 87 19.93 -8.40 9.62
N LEU A 88 18.86 -8.80 10.32
CA LEU A 88 17.80 -9.66 9.76
C LEU A 88 17.10 -8.99 8.58
N ILE A 89 16.62 -7.75 8.75
CA ILE A 89 15.96 -7.03 7.65
C ILE A 89 16.94 -6.79 6.49
N GLY A 90 18.23 -6.60 6.78
CA GLY A 90 19.24 -6.42 5.74
C GLY A 90 19.38 -7.64 4.84
N GLU A 91 19.42 -8.83 5.45
CA GLU A 91 19.49 -10.11 4.72
C GLU A 91 18.18 -10.41 3.97
N VAL A 92 17.02 -10.09 4.55
CA VAL A 92 15.71 -10.38 3.93
C VAL A 92 15.40 -9.43 2.77
N VAL A 93 15.63 -8.12 2.95
CA VAL A 93 15.19 -7.10 1.99
C VAL A 93 16.25 -6.85 0.91
N GLY A 94 17.53 -7.12 1.20
CA GLY A 94 18.64 -6.89 0.27
C GLY A 94 18.94 -5.41 -0.01
N SER A 95 18.23 -4.46 0.61
CA SER A 95 18.45 -3.02 0.45
C SER A 95 19.28 -2.41 1.60
N PRO A 96 20.17 -1.45 1.31
CA PRO A 96 21.02 -0.81 2.33
C PRO A 96 20.23 0.15 3.24
N LEU A 97 20.82 0.52 4.37
CA LEU A 97 20.37 1.68 5.14
C LEU A 97 20.90 2.96 4.48
N ILE A 98 20.01 3.80 3.97
CA ILE A 98 20.37 5.03 3.29
C ILE A 98 20.40 6.19 4.29
N VAL A 99 21.49 6.94 4.33
CA VAL A 99 21.63 8.14 5.18
C VAL A 99 21.35 9.42 4.38
N GLY A 100 21.03 10.49 5.10
CA GLY A 100 20.92 11.83 4.50
C GLY A 100 19.52 12.19 4.03
N ASN A 101 18.49 11.51 4.54
CA ASN A 101 17.11 11.70 4.09
C ASN A 101 16.37 12.70 4.97
N LYS A 102 15.35 13.33 4.37
CA LYS A 102 14.30 14.04 5.07
C LYS A 102 13.02 13.23 4.98
N VAL A 103 12.33 13.07 6.11
CA VAL A 103 11.05 12.37 6.21
C VAL A 103 10.06 13.27 6.92
N ASP A 104 8.96 13.61 6.25
CA ASP A 104 7.85 14.36 6.81
C ASP A 104 6.66 13.40 7.02
N LEU A 105 6.13 13.35 8.25
CA LEU A 105 4.94 12.56 8.59
C LEU A 105 3.68 13.29 8.13
N LEU A 106 2.86 12.62 7.34
CA LEU A 106 1.56 13.10 6.88
C LEU A 106 0.47 12.30 7.58
N ILE A 107 -0.38 13.00 8.31
CA ILE A 107 -1.44 12.40 9.13
C ILE A 107 -2.76 12.52 8.36
N ASP A 108 -3.39 11.37 8.11
CA ASP A 108 -4.66 11.23 7.41
C ASP A 108 -4.67 11.77 5.95
N GLY A 109 -5.79 11.59 5.26
CA GLY A 109 -5.91 11.93 3.83
C GLY A 109 -5.74 13.41 3.49
N PRO A 110 -6.33 14.40 4.21
CA PRO A 110 -6.24 15.80 3.80
C PRO A 110 -4.81 16.34 3.70
N SER A 111 -3.96 16.04 4.70
CA SER A 111 -2.56 16.48 4.66
C SER A 111 -1.76 15.74 3.58
N THR A 112 -2.10 14.47 3.36
CA THR A 112 -1.50 13.62 2.33
C THR A 112 -1.80 14.13 0.93
N TYR A 113 -3.08 14.34 0.61
CA TYR A 113 -3.52 14.85 -0.69
C TYR A 113 -2.97 16.24 -0.98
N ALA A 114 -3.03 17.16 -0.03
CA ALA A 114 -2.47 18.49 -0.21
C ALA A 114 -0.97 18.44 -0.57
N ALA A 115 -0.19 17.58 0.10
CA ALA A 115 1.23 17.43 -0.17
C ALA A 115 1.52 16.74 -1.51
N MET A 116 0.78 15.69 -1.87
CA MET A 116 0.91 14.97 -3.14
C MET A 116 0.55 15.87 -4.33
N LEU A 117 -0.60 16.54 -4.27
CA LEU A 117 -1.09 17.42 -5.33
C LEU A 117 -0.15 18.62 -5.52
N SER A 118 0.37 19.19 -4.44
CA SER A 118 1.39 20.24 -4.50
C SER A 118 2.67 19.75 -5.18
N ALA A 119 3.10 18.51 -4.93
CA ALA A 119 4.28 17.96 -5.60
C ALA A 119 4.01 17.72 -7.10
N ILE A 120 2.84 17.18 -7.46
CA ILE A 120 2.41 16.98 -8.85
C ILE A 120 2.41 18.29 -9.62
N ASP A 121 1.81 19.35 -9.07
CA ASP A 121 1.77 20.67 -9.71
C ASP A 121 3.18 21.21 -10.02
N ASN A 122 4.12 20.95 -9.12
CA ASN A 122 5.49 21.42 -9.21
C ASN A 122 6.41 20.53 -10.05
N ALA A 123 5.99 19.33 -10.45
CA ALA A 123 6.80 18.40 -11.23
C ALA A 123 7.35 19.03 -12.52
N LYS A 124 8.57 18.68 -12.92
CA LYS A 124 9.25 19.29 -14.07
C LYS A 124 9.68 18.30 -15.14
N ASP A 125 9.86 17.02 -14.80
CA ASP A 125 10.42 16.02 -15.69
C ASP A 125 9.50 14.81 -15.86
N HIS A 126 9.14 14.16 -14.74
CA HIS A 126 8.28 12.99 -14.75
C HIS A 126 7.54 12.77 -13.43
N ILE A 127 6.44 12.02 -13.50
CA ILE A 127 5.67 11.53 -12.36
C ILE A 127 5.46 10.04 -12.54
N ASN A 128 5.82 9.26 -11.52
CA ASN A 128 5.54 7.84 -11.46
C ASN A 128 4.61 7.58 -10.28
N MET A 129 3.47 6.97 -10.55
CA MET A 129 2.45 6.74 -9.53
C MET A 129 1.94 5.31 -9.59
N GLU A 130 1.81 4.69 -8.43
CA GLU A 130 1.33 3.34 -8.23
C GLU A 130 0.32 3.37 -7.08
N THR A 131 -0.88 2.85 -7.30
CA THR A 131 -1.93 2.84 -6.27
C THR A 131 -2.83 1.61 -6.41
N PHE A 132 -3.16 1.02 -5.26
CA PHE A 132 -4.12 -0.09 -5.19
C PHE A 132 -5.54 0.36 -5.60
N ILE A 133 -6.07 1.39 -4.93
CA ILE A 133 -7.38 1.97 -5.24
C ILE A 133 -7.19 3.34 -5.92
N PHE A 134 -7.80 3.50 -7.09
CA PHE A 134 -8.00 4.78 -7.76
C PHE A 134 -9.47 4.88 -8.15
N GLU A 135 -10.27 5.61 -7.37
CA GLU A 135 -11.71 5.73 -7.59
C GLU A 135 -12.07 6.84 -8.58
N ASP A 136 -13.17 6.67 -9.30
CA ASP A 136 -13.79 7.70 -10.15
C ASP A 136 -14.73 8.60 -9.30
N ASP A 137 -14.11 9.35 -8.39
CA ASP A 137 -14.81 10.29 -7.50
C ASP A 137 -14.13 11.68 -7.50
N GLU A 138 -14.56 12.59 -6.60
CA GLU A 138 -14.02 13.95 -6.54
C GLU A 138 -12.49 13.98 -6.36
N ILE A 139 -11.94 13.12 -5.50
CA ILE A 139 -10.49 13.05 -5.26
C ILE A 139 -9.81 12.44 -6.48
N GLY A 140 -10.36 11.36 -7.02
CA GLY A 140 -9.82 10.73 -8.22
C GLY A 140 -9.77 11.66 -9.41
N HIS A 141 -10.85 12.41 -9.67
CA HIS A 141 -10.91 13.42 -10.72
C HIS A 141 -9.91 14.55 -10.49
N GLU A 142 -9.68 14.99 -9.24
CA GLU A 142 -8.68 16.02 -8.96
C GLU A 142 -7.27 15.55 -9.32
N PHE A 143 -6.89 14.32 -8.91
CA PHE A 143 -5.62 13.71 -9.29
C PHE A 143 -5.52 13.55 -10.81
N ALA A 144 -6.53 12.96 -11.44
CA ALA A 144 -6.58 12.76 -12.90
C ALA A 144 -6.38 14.08 -13.65
N MET A 145 -7.10 15.13 -13.29
CA MET A 145 -7.03 16.44 -13.92
C MET A 145 -5.61 17.02 -13.87
N ARG A 146 -4.97 16.98 -12.71
CA ARG A 146 -3.61 17.50 -12.50
C ARG A 146 -2.57 16.67 -13.24
N LEU A 147 -2.65 15.34 -13.17
CA LEU A 147 -1.76 14.44 -13.92
C LEU A 147 -1.86 14.69 -15.43
N MET A 148 -3.08 14.79 -15.97
CA MET A 148 -3.28 15.11 -17.39
C MET A 148 -2.74 16.49 -17.75
N ALA A 149 -2.89 17.49 -16.87
CA ALA A 149 -2.31 18.82 -17.08
C ALA A 149 -0.78 18.78 -17.12
N LYS A 150 -0.14 17.99 -16.24
CA LYS A 150 1.32 17.79 -16.25
C LYS A 150 1.78 17.08 -17.52
N GLN A 151 1.09 16.02 -17.93
CA GLN A 151 1.34 15.33 -19.20
C GLN A 151 1.33 16.29 -20.39
N ARG A 152 0.29 17.12 -20.50
CA ARG A 152 0.18 18.16 -21.55
C ARG A 152 1.27 19.23 -21.49
N SER A 153 1.85 19.48 -20.32
CA SER A 153 2.96 20.43 -20.14
C SER A 153 4.36 19.84 -20.44
N GLY A 154 4.44 18.56 -20.86
CA GLY A 154 5.70 17.90 -21.22
C GLY A 154 6.37 17.08 -20.10
N VAL A 155 5.73 17.01 -18.92
CA VAL A 155 6.11 16.08 -17.85
C VAL A 155 5.61 14.70 -18.20
N GLN A 156 6.47 13.67 -18.21
CA GLN A 156 6.01 12.30 -18.50
C GLN A 156 5.31 11.71 -17.28
N VAL A 157 4.08 11.24 -17.42
CA VAL A 157 3.34 10.56 -16.35
C VAL A 157 3.24 9.06 -16.67
N ASN A 158 3.57 8.24 -15.68
CA ASN A 158 3.41 6.78 -15.72
C ASN A 158 2.58 6.35 -14.51
N LEU A 159 1.48 5.65 -14.74
CA LEU A 159 0.51 5.23 -13.73
C LEU A 159 0.35 3.71 -13.74
N ILE A 160 0.53 3.08 -12.59
CA ILE A 160 0.15 1.70 -12.31
C ILE A 160 -1.07 1.73 -11.40
N TYR A 161 -2.12 0.98 -11.76
CA TYR A 161 -3.27 0.76 -10.86
C TYR A 161 -3.56 -0.73 -10.73
N ASP A 162 -4.04 -1.14 -9.56
CA ASP A 162 -4.41 -2.54 -9.32
C ASP A 162 -5.83 -2.85 -9.83
N SER A 163 -5.97 -3.93 -10.62
CA SER A 163 -7.24 -4.33 -11.25
C SER A 163 -8.39 -4.65 -10.26
N VAL A 164 -8.11 -5.28 -9.10
CA VAL A 164 -9.11 -5.61 -8.06
C VAL A 164 -9.32 -4.42 -7.16
N GLY A 165 -8.25 -3.75 -6.74
CA GLY A 165 -8.37 -2.54 -5.92
C GLY A 165 -9.22 -1.48 -6.61
N SER A 166 -9.13 -1.37 -7.93
CA SER A 166 -9.91 -0.43 -8.73
C SER A 166 -11.04 -1.09 -9.54
N ILE A 167 -11.57 -2.24 -9.09
CA ILE A 167 -12.58 -3.02 -9.85
C ILE A 167 -13.90 -2.26 -10.07
N SER A 168 -14.25 -1.35 -9.16
CA SER A 168 -15.43 -0.49 -9.25
C SER A 168 -15.21 0.75 -10.11
N THR A 169 -13.96 1.03 -10.50
CA THR A 169 -13.62 2.21 -11.31
C THR A 169 -13.87 1.88 -12.79
N PRO A 170 -14.68 2.69 -13.51
CA PRO A 170 -14.97 2.44 -14.92
C PRO A 170 -13.70 2.43 -15.77
N LYS A 171 -13.63 1.57 -16.78
CA LYS A 171 -12.47 1.51 -17.70
C LYS A 171 -12.30 2.81 -18.48
N GLU A 172 -13.40 3.52 -18.72
CA GLU A 172 -13.47 4.81 -19.39
C GLU A 172 -12.69 5.90 -18.64
N PHE A 173 -12.62 5.81 -17.30
CA PHE A 173 -11.81 6.70 -16.48
C PHE A 173 -10.33 6.56 -16.83
N PHE A 174 -9.82 5.33 -16.85
CA PHE A 174 -8.43 5.03 -17.21
C PHE A 174 -8.15 5.25 -18.71
N ALA A 175 -9.15 5.00 -19.58
CA ALA A 175 -9.05 5.30 -21.00
C ALA A 175 -8.83 6.81 -21.23
N THR A 176 -9.56 7.66 -20.51
CA THR A 176 -9.39 9.12 -20.57
C THR A 176 -7.98 9.55 -20.19
N LEU A 177 -7.40 8.97 -19.13
CA LEU A 177 -6.01 9.22 -18.74
C LEU A 177 -5.05 8.80 -19.87
N LYS A 178 -5.24 7.60 -20.42
CA LYS A 178 -4.40 7.07 -21.50
C LYS A 178 -4.48 7.92 -22.77
N GLU A 179 -5.67 8.35 -23.16
CA GLU A 179 -5.93 9.22 -24.32
C GLU A 179 -5.27 10.60 -24.18
N SER A 180 -5.05 11.07 -22.95
CA SER A 180 -4.30 12.31 -22.68
C SER A 180 -2.77 12.17 -22.86
N GLY A 181 -2.29 10.96 -23.17
CA GLY A 181 -0.88 10.63 -23.35
C GLY A 181 -0.18 10.09 -22.09
N ILE A 182 -0.91 9.87 -20.99
CA ILE A 182 -0.36 9.22 -19.79
C ILE A 182 -0.13 7.74 -20.11
N ASN A 183 1.02 7.20 -19.70
CA ASN A 183 1.24 5.77 -19.76
C ASN A 183 0.49 5.11 -18.60
N VAL A 184 -0.58 4.38 -18.90
CA VAL A 184 -1.41 3.69 -17.89
C VAL A 184 -1.22 2.19 -18.02
N LEU A 185 -0.87 1.54 -16.91
CA LEU A 185 -0.62 0.10 -16.80
C LEU A 185 -1.53 -0.51 -15.73
N GLU A 186 -2.28 -1.53 -16.11
CA GLU A 186 -3.11 -2.32 -15.20
C GLU A 186 -2.28 -3.45 -14.58
N PHE A 187 -2.18 -3.47 -13.25
CA PHE A 187 -1.53 -4.55 -12.52
C PHE A 187 -2.47 -5.74 -12.36
N ASN A 188 -1.96 -6.93 -12.71
CA ASN A 188 -2.63 -8.23 -12.64
C ASN A 188 -4.12 -8.22 -13.08
N PRO A 189 -4.40 -8.03 -14.39
CA PRO A 189 -5.76 -7.96 -14.92
C PRO A 189 -6.58 -9.23 -14.63
N ILE A 190 -7.86 -9.05 -14.26
CA ILE A 190 -8.75 -10.18 -13.92
C ILE A 190 -9.36 -10.84 -15.17
N ASN A 191 -9.30 -10.19 -16.33
CA ASN A 191 -9.93 -10.68 -17.56
C ASN A 191 -9.23 -11.95 -18.09
N PRO A 192 -9.89 -13.12 -18.17
CA PRO A 192 -9.30 -14.38 -18.63
C PRO A 192 -8.60 -14.31 -19.99
N ALA A 193 -9.02 -13.41 -20.89
CA ALA A 193 -8.37 -13.20 -22.18
C ALA A 193 -6.99 -12.49 -22.08
N ASN A 194 -6.74 -11.80 -20.97
CA ASN A 194 -5.52 -11.07 -20.66
C ASN A 194 -4.72 -11.73 -19.53
N VAL A 195 -5.20 -12.86 -19.00
CA VAL A 195 -4.65 -13.57 -17.85
C VAL A 195 -3.40 -14.38 -18.23
N ARG A 196 -2.36 -14.30 -17.39
CA ARG A 196 -1.08 -15.00 -17.56
C ARG A 196 -1.21 -16.49 -17.23
N LYS A 197 -0.27 -17.32 -17.74
CA LYS A 197 -0.26 -18.78 -17.52
C LYS A 197 -0.07 -19.20 -16.04
N GLU A 198 0.52 -18.31 -15.25
CA GLU A 198 0.72 -18.40 -13.80
C GLU A 198 -0.02 -17.22 -13.17
N TRP A 199 -1.33 -17.35 -12.99
CA TRP A 199 -2.19 -16.26 -12.51
C TRP A 199 -2.79 -16.62 -11.17
N SER A 200 -2.42 -15.85 -10.15
CA SER A 200 -3.07 -15.88 -8.85
C SER A 200 -3.84 -14.56 -8.67
N PRO A 201 -5.18 -14.59 -8.59
CA PRO A 201 -5.97 -13.38 -8.38
C PRO A 201 -5.70 -12.69 -7.03
N ASN A 202 -5.09 -13.41 -6.08
CA ASN A 202 -4.74 -12.92 -4.75
C ASN A 202 -3.40 -12.17 -4.72
N GLU A 203 -2.60 -12.26 -5.79
CA GLU A 203 -1.38 -11.47 -5.94
C GLU A 203 -1.76 -10.06 -6.41
N ARG A 204 -1.86 -9.14 -5.45
CA ARG A 204 -2.27 -7.75 -5.69
C ARG A 204 -1.12 -6.81 -5.40
N ASP A 205 -1.05 -5.71 -6.14
CA ASP A 205 -0.16 -4.61 -5.77
C ASP A 205 -0.88 -3.68 -4.80
N HIS A 206 -0.55 -3.79 -3.51
CA HIS A 206 -1.12 -2.96 -2.46
C HIS A 206 -0.35 -1.66 -2.20
N ARG A 207 0.69 -1.35 -2.97
CA ARG A 207 1.48 -0.13 -2.75
C ARG A 207 0.66 1.12 -3.04
N LYS A 208 0.99 2.19 -2.31
CA LYS A 208 0.60 3.57 -2.64
C LYS A 208 1.89 4.35 -2.69
N LEU A 209 2.39 4.55 -3.90
CA LEU A 209 3.68 5.15 -4.16
C LEU A 209 3.49 6.26 -5.19
N LEU A 210 3.92 7.47 -4.85
CA LEU A 210 4.02 8.58 -5.80
C LEU A 210 5.44 9.09 -5.78
N ILE A 211 6.07 9.19 -6.95
CA ILE A 211 7.42 9.72 -7.13
C ILE A 211 7.35 10.88 -8.13
N VAL A 212 7.94 12.00 -7.74
CA VAL A 212 7.99 13.21 -8.55
C VAL A 212 9.45 13.56 -8.85
N ASP A 213 9.75 13.65 -10.15
CA ASP A 213 11.05 14.02 -10.72
C ASP A 213 12.23 13.19 -10.18
N GLY A 214 11.99 11.95 -9.73
CA GLY A 214 13.00 11.11 -9.08
C GLY A 214 13.58 11.70 -7.78
N LYS A 215 12.95 12.74 -7.20
CA LYS A 215 13.49 13.56 -6.10
C LYS A 215 12.64 13.58 -4.84
N THR A 216 11.34 13.37 -4.98
CA THR A 216 10.40 13.29 -3.86
C THR A 216 9.57 12.01 -4.00
N ALA A 217 9.43 11.26 -2.92
CA ALA A 217 8.57 10.08 -2.85
C ALA A 217 7.49 10.24 -1.77
N PHE A 218 6.34 9.64 -1.99
CA PHE A 218 5.26 9.49 -1.02
C PHE A 218 4.93 8.02 -0.87
N VAL A 219 4.88 7.52 0.36
CA VAL A 219 4.51 6.13 0.69
C VAL A 219 3.64 6.06 1.95
N GLY A 220 2.68 5.14 2.01
CA GLY A 220 1.82 4.96 3.19
C GLY A 220 0.55 4.18 2.92
N GLY A 221 -0.49 4.40 3.74
CA GLY A 221 -1.76 3.65 3.69
C GLY A 221 -2.90 4.30 2.89
N ILE A 222 -2.81 5.62 2.64
CA ILE A 222 -3.84 6.39 1.92
C ILE A 222 -3.89 6.03 0.42
N ASN A 223 -5.05 5.61 -0.09
CA ASN A 223 -5.33 5.45 -1.52
C ASN A 223 -5.90 6.74 -2.14
N ILE A 224 -6.27 6.72 -3.43
CA ILE A 224 -6.94 7.83 -4.11
C ILE A 224 -8.45 7.58 -4.11
N SER A 225 -9.12 8.09 -3.06
CA SER A 225 -10.57 7.94 -2.85
C SER A 225 -11.07 8.96 -1.81
N SER A 226 -12.29 9.44 -2.00
CA SER A 226 -13.02 10.34 -1.11
C SER A 226 -13.25 9.76 0.29
N VAL A 227 -13.15 8.45 0.51
CA VAL A 227 -13.26 7.85 1.85
C VAL A 227 -12.16 8.33 2.80
N TYR A 228 -11.02 8.78 2.26
CA TYR A 228 -9.91 9.31 3.04
C TYR A 228 -9.98 10.83 3.26
N SER A 229 -10.98 11.52 2.69
CA SER A 229 -11.06 13.00 2.71
C SER A 229 -11.32 13.61 4.09
N LYS A 230 -11.60 12.80 5.12
CA LYS A 230 -11.80 13.26 6.49
C LYS A 230 -10.73 12.69 7.41
N GLY A 231 -10.00 13.56 8.09
CA GLY A 231 -9.00 13.16 9.08
C GLY A 231 -9.53 13.06 10.50
N SER A 232 -8.75 12.40 11.35
CA SER A 232 -8.98 12.14 12.78
C SER A 232 -9.35 13.39 13.59
N PHE A 233 -8.96 14.58 13.13
CA PHE A 233 -9.17 15.86 13.83
C PHE A 233 -10.32 16.70 13.24
N SER A 234 -11.06 16.19 12.25
CA SER A 234 -12.27 16.87 11.79
C SER A 234 -13.37 16.74 12.85
N GLY A 235 -13.63 17.81 13.61
CA GLY A 235 -14.61 17.82 14.69
C GLY A 235 -16.03 17.43 14.24
N SER A 236 -16.86 16.95 15.18
CA SER A 236 -18.22 16.43 14.93
C SER A 236 -19.25 17.45 14.42
N ASN A 237 -18.83 18.67 14.06
CA ASN A 237 -19.70 19.77 13.66
C ASN A 237 -19.93 19.89 12.13
N SER A 238 -19.67 18.85 11.34
CA SER A 238 -20.06 18.85 9.91
C SER A 238 -21.56 18.53 9.73
N LYS A 239 -22.45 19.34 10.32
CA LYS A 239 -23.84 19.48 9.85
C LYS A 239 -23.87 20.34 8.59
N SER A 240 -23.24 19.91 7.50
CA SER A 240 -23.47 20.44 6.16
C SER A 240 -22.71 19.61 5.15
N GLN A 241 -23.37 18.60 4.61
CA GLN A 241 -23.33 18.24 3.18
C GLN A 241 -24.34 17.10 2.94
N LYS A 242 -25.62 17.41 3.18
CA LYS A 242 -26.73 16.70 2.53
C LYS A 242 -27.14 17.55 1.34
N LYS A 243 -26.42 17.45 0.22
CA LYS A 243 -26.99 17.72 -1.11
C LYS A 243 -26.04 17.26 -2.19
N SER A 244 -26.65 16.54 -3.15
CA SER A 244 -26.16 16.14 -4.48
C SER A 244 -25.04 15.11 -4.58
N ALA A 245 -25.39 13.84 -4.37
CA ALA A 245 -25.05 12.78 -5.32
C ALA A 245 -26.12 11.68 -5.21
N LYS A 246 -26.76 11.32 -6.34
CA LYS A 246 -27.52 10.08 -6.45
C LYS A 246 -26.49 8.98 -6.67
N THR A 247 -25.92 8.46 -5.60
CA THR A 247 -25.11 7.23 -5.59
C THR A 247 -25.54 6.40 -4.39
N ASP A 248 -25.40 5.08 -4.53
CA ASP A 248 -26.08 4.07 -3.74
C ASP A 248 -26.05 4.32 -2.22
N ALA A 249 -27.21 4.11 -1.59
CA ALA A 249 -27.51 4.51 -0.20
C ALA A 249 -26.53 3.99 0.87
N ASN A 250 -25.66 3.02 0.55
CA ASN A 250 -24.65 2.48 1.47
C ASN A 250 -23.32 3.25 1.45
N GLN A 251 -22.95 3.95 0.37
CA GLN A 251 -21.67 4.65 0.29
C GLN A 251 -21.73 6.03 0.99
N SER A 252 -22.92 6.63 1.01
CA SER A 252 -23.20 7.91 1.67
C SER A 252 -23.01 7.90 3.19
N GLU A 253 -23.11 6.74 3.87
CA GLU A 253 -22.92 6.66 5.33
C GLU A 253 -21.42 6.61 5.72
N LEU A 254 -20.57 6.01 4.89
CA LEU A 254 -19.13 5.87 5.13
C LEU A 254 -18.35 7.15 4.79
N ALA A 255 -18.78 7.93 3.80
CA ALA A 255 -18.20 9.25 3.48
C ALA A 255 -18.28 10.26 4.66
N GLY A 256 -19.06 9.92 5.69
CA GLY A 256 -19.17 10.64 6.93
C GLY A 256 -18.03 10.41 7.93
N ILE A 257 -17.43 9.22 7.91
CA ILE A 257 -16.57 8.70 8.98
C ILE A 257 -15.13 9.16 8.77
N PRO A 258 -14.47 9.78 9.77
CA PRO A 258 -13.05 10.08 9.68
C PRO A 258 -12.21 8.82 9.47
N TRP A 259 -11.31 8.87 8.49
CA TRP A 259 -10.33 7.81 8.25
C TRP A 259 -9.00 8.20 8.87
N ARG A 260 -8.50 7.36 9.78
CA ARG A 260 -7.18 7.52 10.38
C ARG A 260 -6.17 6.68 9.61
N ASP A 261 -5.15 7.33 9.06
CA ASP A 261 -4.04 6.63 8.41
C ASP A 261 -2.74 7.43 8.50
N THR A 262 -1.66 6.84 8.02
CA THR A 262 -0.34 7.46 7.98
C THR A 262 0.27 7.37 6.59
N HIS A 263 0.86 8.47 6.17
CA HIS A 263 1.67 8.56 4.96
C HIS A 263 2.96 9.32 5.26
N LEU A 264 3.97 9.12 4.43
CA LEU A 264 5.28 9.75 4.55
C LEU A 264 5.60 10.47 3.25
N LYS A 265 6.15 11.68 3.36
CA LYS A 265 6.85 12.36 2.26
C LYS A 265 8.35 12.26 2.51
N LEU A 266 9.07 11.77 1.53
CA LEU A 266 10.51 11.56 1.60
C LEU A 266 11.24 12.36 0.53
N ALA A 267 12.38 12.92 0.91
CA ALA A 267 13.36 13.51 0.01
C ALA A 267 14.77 13.09 0.42
N GLY A 268 15.67 13.01 -0.54
CA GLY A 268 17.05 12.57 -0.33
C GLY A 268 17.35 11.25 -1.03
N PRO A 269 18.52 10.63 -0.75
CA PRO A 269 19.04 9.53 -1.56
C PRO A 269 18.14 8.29 -1.59
N VAL A 270 17.29 8.07 -0.58
CA VAL A 270 16.37 6.92 -0.53
C VAL A 270 15.32 6.92 -1.64
N VAL A 271 15.04 8.07 -2.26
CA VAL A 271 14.06 8.16 -3.37
C VAL A 271 14.45 7.30 -4.56
N ALA A 272 15.75 7.09 -4.80
CA ALA A 272 16.24 6.18 -5.83
C ALA A 272 15.77 4.74 -5.62
N GLU A 273 15.65 4.28 -4.37
CA GLU A 273 15.18 2.92 -4.07
C GLU A 273 13.70 2.74 -4.39
N PHE A 274 12.87 3.72 -4.04
CA PHE A 274 11.44 3.70 -4.44
C PHE A 274 11.28 3.79 -5.96
N GLN A 275 12.13 4.55 -6.64
CA GLN A 275 12.11 4.67 -8.09
C GLN A 275 12.48 3.36 -8.79
N LYS A 276 13.46 2.62 -8.26
CA LYS A 276 13.78 1.26 -8.73
C LYS A 276 12.58 0.33 -8.56
N LEU A 277 11.97 0.32 -7.37
CA LEU A 277 10.78 -0.48 -7.07
C LEU A 277 9.61 -0.23 -8.05
N PHE A 278 9.38 1.03 -8.44
CA PHE A 278 8.37 1.36 -9.46
C PHE A 278 8.76 0.83 -10.85
N ILE A 279 10.02 1.05 -11.27
CA ILE A 279 10.51 0.62 -12.59
C ILE A 279 10.49 -0.91 -12.70
N ASP A 280 10.88 -1.61 -11.64
CA ASP A 280 10.89 -3.07 -11.60
C ASP A 280 9.47 -3.62 -11.80
N THR A 281 8.48 -3.06 -11.11
CA THR A 281 7.09 -3.48 -11.28
C THR A 281 6.53 -3.08 -12.64
N TRP A 282 6.88 -1.91 -13.16
CA TRP A 282 6.54 -1.52 -14.53
C TRP A 282 7.05 -2.57 -15.55
N GLN A 283 8.30 -3.02 -15.40
CA GLN A 283 8.90 -4.04 -16.27
C GLN A 283 8.27 -5.43 -16.08
N GLN A 284 8.05 -5.87 -14.84
CA GLN A 284 7.38 -7.14 -14.51
C GLN A 284 5.94 -7.18 -15.06
N GLN A 285 5.25 -6.04 -15.04
CA GLN A 285 3.93 -5.89 -15.63
C GLN A 285 3.96 -5.69 -17.16
N LYS A 286 5.15 -5.69 -17.77
CA LYS A 286 5.38 -5.51 -19.23
C LYS A 286 4.82 -4.19 -19.75
N GLY A 287 4.95 -3.13 -18.96
CA GLY A 287 4.64 -1.79 -19.41
C GLY A 287 5.49 -1.38 -20.62
N ASP A 288 4.98 -0.45 -21.41
CA ASP A 288 5.69 0.08 -22.56
C ASP A 288 7.03 0.71 -22.15
N PRO A 289 8.04 0.76 -23.04
CA PRO A 289 9.32 1.40 -22.72
C PRO A 289 9.13 2.81 -22.17
N LEU A 290 9.70 3.07 -20.99
CA LEU A 290 9.64 4.39 -20.37
C LEU A 290 10.33 5.43 -21.26
N ALA A 291 9.75 6.63 -21.35
CA ALA A 291 10.31 7.73 -22.13
C ALA A 291 11.70 8.11 -21.59
N ALA A 292 12.58 8.63 -22.45
CA ALA A 292 13.92 9.07 -22.03
C ALA A 292 13.82 10.30 -21.09
N LYS A 293 13.83 10.05 -19.79
CA LYS A 293 13.71 11.02 -18.69
C LYS A 293 14.75 10.74 -17.61
N ASP A 294 15.01 11.72 -16.75
CA ASP A 294 16.02 11.61 -15.68
C ASP A 294 15.42 10.91 -14.46
N TYR A 295 15.08 9.62 -14.61
CA TYR A 295 14.42 8.83 -13.55
C TYR A 295 15.30 8.66 -12.31
N LEU A 296 16.62 8.56 -12.46
CA LEU A 296 17.57 8.39 -11.36
C LEU A 296 18.52 9.59 -11.31
N PRO A 297 18.01 10.80 -10.97
CA PRO A 297 18.83 12.01 -10.95
C PRO A 297 19.89 11.91 -9.86
N ALA A 298 20.93 12.75 -9.94
CA ALA A 298 21.89 12.89 -8.86
C ALA A 298 21.19 13.43 -7.59
N LEU A 299 21.04 12.57 -6.58
CA LEU A 299 20.43 12.92 -5.30
C LEU A 299 21.49 13.46 -4.34
N THR A 300 21.05 14.35 -3.44
CA THR A 300 21.89 14.94 -2.39
C THR A 300 21.24 14.74 -1.03
N ASN A 301 22.01 14.93 0.04
CA ASN A 301 21.46 14.86 1.38
C ASN A 301 20.44 15.99 1.60
N GLN A 302 19.25 15.63 2.07
CA GLN A 302 18.14 16.55 2.36
C GLN A 302 17.81 16.63 3.85
N GLY A 303 18.34 15.72 4.66
CA GLY A 303 18.12 15.67 6.10
C GLY A 303 19.07 14.73 6.82
N ASN A 304 18.71 14.34 8.04
CA ASN A 304 19.56 13.55 8.94
C ASN A 304 19.03 12.12 9.20
N GLU A 305 17.89 11.77 8.60
CA GLU A 305 17.24 10.48 8.80
C GLU A 305 17.97 9.36 8.06
N VAL A 306 17.95 8.19 8.69
CA VAL A 306 18.46 6.94 8.12
C VAL A 306 17.27 6.07 7.77
N VAL A 307 17.10 5.77 6.50
CA VAL A 307 15.90 5.14 5.95
C VAL A 307 16.30 3.93 5.11
N ARG A 308 15.55 2.84 5.26
CA ARG A 308 15.60 1.70 4.35
C ARG A 308 14.26 1.61 3.63
N ALA A 309 14.28 1.62 2.30
CA ALA A 309 13.09 1.28 1.52
C ALA A 309 12.92 -0.25 1.54
N ILE A 310 11.71 -0.71 1.87
CA ILE A 310 11.35 -2.12 1.88
C ILE A 310 10.24 -2.29 0.84
N GLY A 311 10.57 -2.99 -0.24
CA GLY A 311 9.59 -3.45 -1.21
C GLY A 311 9.17 -4.88 -0.86
N SER A 312 7.91 -5.21 -1.12
CA SER A 312 7.42 -6.59 -1.15
C SER A 312 6.82 -6.82 -2.53
N THR A 313 7.09 -7.98 -3.11
CA THR A 313 6.38 -8.47 -4.31
C THR A 313 5.50 -9.64 -3.90
N PRO A 314 4.35 -9.88 -4.55
CA PRO A 314 3.52 -11.04 -4.22
C PRO A 314 4.23 -12.39 -4.41
N ASP A 315 5.27 -12.39 -5.24
CA ASP A 315 6.03 -13.56 -5.69
C ASP A 315 7.19 -13.92 -4.72
N GLU A 316 7.50 -13.03 -3.77
CA GLU A 316 8.56 -13.18 -2.78
C GLU A 316 7.96 -13.33 -1.36
N PRO A 317 8.02 -14.54 -0.74
CA PRO A 317 7.43 -14.82 0.57
C PRO A 317 8.18 -14.18 1.76
#